data_AF-A0A1C6NM53-F1
#
_entry.id   AF-A0A1C6NM53-F1
#
_cell.length_a   1.000
_cell.length_b   1.000
_cell.length_c   1.000
_cell.angle_alpha   90.00
_cell.angle_beta   90.00
_cell.angle_gamma   90.00
#
_symmetry.space_group_name_H-M   'P 1'
#
loop_
_entity.id
_entity.type
_entity.pdbx_description
1 polymer ?
#
loop_
_entity_poly.entity_id
_entity_poly.type
_entity_poly.pdbx_seq_one_letter_code
_entity_poly.pdbx_strand_id
1 'polypeptide(L)'
;MWVDPAGPVLVEGPVEVDLGDGRTAVSDRFMVAICACRRSRSYPWCDTSHRRRPRPGQGRDAETAADVPADSGPGEGTGTR
;
A
#
# COMPACT_ATOMS: atom_id res chain seq x y z
N MET A 1 0.94 -21.64 -0.98
CA MET A 1 -0.44 -21.12 -0.84
C MET A 1 -0.34 -19.61 -0.67
N TRP A 2 -0.45 -18.86 -1.78
CA TRP A 2 -0.32 -17.40 -1.78
C TRP A 2 -1.71 -16.80 -1.60
N VAL A 3 -1.98 -16.27 -0.42
CA VAL A 3 -3.18 -15.45 -0.21
C VAL A 3 -2.89 -14.12 -0.88
N ASP A 4 -3.70 -13.75 -1.86
CA ASP A 4 -3.62 -12.45 -2.51
C ASP A 4 -3.67 -11.34 -1.43
N PRO A 5 -2.60 -10.53 -1.28
CA PRO A 5 -2.50 -9.56 -0.18
C PRO A 5 -3.47 -8.37 -0.32
N ALA A 6 -4.28 -8.32 -1.37
CA ALA A 6 -5.17 -7.19 -1.62
C ALA A 6 -6.47 -7.23 -0.78
N GLY A 7 -6.80 -8.35 -0.11
CA GLY A 7 -8.09 -8.52 0.57
C GLY A 7 -8.03 -9.15 1.96
N PRO A 8 -9.14 -9.09 2.72
CA PRO A 8 -9.27 -9.86 3.95
C PRO A 8 -9.41 -11.35 3.67
N VAL A 9 -9.12 -12.17 4.69
CA VAL A 9 -9.49 -13.59 4.69
C VAL A 9 -10.92 -13.69 5.21
N LEU A 10 -11.82 -14.30 4.43
CA LEU A 10 -13.19 -14.58 4.86
C LEU A 10 -13.23 -15.93 5.58
N VAL A 11 -13.82 -15.94 6.76
CA VAL A 11 -13.96 -17.12 7.62
C VAL A 11 -15.43 -17.24 8.01
N GLU A 12 -16.02 -18.43 7.87
CA GLU A 12 -17.33 -18.72 8.42
C GLU A 12 -17.25 -18.70 9.94
N GLY A 13 -18.15 -17.97 10.60
CA GLY A 13 -18.13 -17.82 12.04
C GLY A 13 -19.18 -18.64 12.78
N PRO A 14 -19.24 -18.53 14.11
CA PRO A 14 -18.49 -17.60 14.96
C PRO A 14 -16.97 -17.89 15.02
N VAL A 15 -16.16 -16.86 15.26
CA VAL A 15 -14.70 -16.95 15.27
C VAL A 15 -14.11 -16.35 16.54
N GLU A 16 -13.13 -17.05 17.12
CA GLU A 16 -12.24 -16.58 18.18
C GLU A 16 -10.82 -16.50 17.60
N VAL A 17 -10.15 -15.37 17.84
CA VAL A 17 -8.81 -15.08 17.30
C VAL A 17 -7.87 -14.76 18.44
N ASP A 18 -6.83 -15.57 18.59
CA ASP A 18 -5.72 -15.29 19.50
C ASP A 18 -4.70 -14.36 18.82
N LEU A 19 -4.38 -13.27 19.50
CA LEU A 19 -3.36 -12.33 19.06
C LEU A 19 -2.02 -12.64 19.74
N GLY A 20 -0.93 -12.27 19.07
CA GLY A 20 0.43 -12.47 19.62
C GLY A 20 0.74 -11.64 20.87
N ASP A 21 -0.13 -10.71 21.25
CA ASP A 21 -0.03 -9.94 22.51
C ASP A 21 -0.81 -10.60 23.67
N GLY A 22 -1.32 -11.82 23.47
CA GLY A 22 -2.07 -12.57 24.47
C GLY A 22 -3.53 -12.14 24.62
N ARG A 23 -4.02 -11.20 23.80
CA ARG A 23 -5.45 -10.87 23.76
C ARG A 23 -6.20 -11.81 22.84
N THR A 24 -7.48 -12.00 23.14
CA THR A 24 -8.40 -12.76 22.31
C THR A 24 -9.53 -11.85 21.82
N ALA A 25 -9.82 -11.91 20.52
CA ALA A 25 -10.90 -11.16 19.89
C ALA A 25 -11.98 -12.14 19.38
N VAL A 26 -13.23 -11.86 19.71
CA VAL A 26 -14.38 -12.74 19.37
C VAL A 26 -15.32 -12.03 18.41
N SER A 27 -15.84 -12.77 17.43
CA SER A 27 -16.95 -12.32 16.58
C SER A 27 -18.00 -13.42 16.47
N ASP A 28 -19.26 -13.04 16.71
CA ASP A 28 -20.44 -13.90 16.64
C ASP A 28 -21.11 -13.91 15.26
N ARG A 29 -20.49 -13.26 14.26
CA ARG A 29 -21.03 -13.16 12.90
C ARG A 29 -20.85 -14.46 12.14
N PHE A 30 -21.81 -14.81 11.29
CA PHE A 30 -21.76 -16.01 10.44
C PHE A 30 -20.66 -15.96 9.38
N MET A 31 -20.18 -14.77 9.02
CA MET A 31 -19.04 -14.58 8.13
C MET A 31 -18.22 -13.39 8.62
N VAL A 32 -16.92 -13.61 8.81
CA VAL A 32 -15.99 -12.69 9.45
C VAL A 32 -14.84 -12.40 8.49
N ALA A 33 -14.52 -11.12 8.33
CA ALA A 33 -13.40 -10.68 7.51
C ALA A 33 -12.17 -10.40 8.40
N ILE A 34 -11.16 -11.26 8.32
CA ILE A 34 -9.89 -11.13 9.04
C ILE A 34 -8.90 -10.28 8.24
N CYS A 35 -8.26 -9.34 8.93
CA CYS A 35 -7.29 -8.44 8.34
C CYS A 35 -5.98 -9.17 8.01
N ALA A 36 -5.68 -9.35 6.71
CA ALA A 36 -4.37 -9.84 6.26
C ALA A 36 -3.33 -8.71 6.10
N CYS A 37 -3.76 -7.45 5.96
CA CYS A 37 -2.87 -6.33 5.60
C CYS A 37 -2.25 -5.58 6.79
N ARG A 38 -2.68 -5.86 8.04
CA ARG A 38 -2.28 -5.19 9.29
C ARG A 38 -2.47 -3.66 9.35
N ARG A 39 -3.18 -3.06 8.38
CA ARG A 39 -3.52 -1.62 8.38
C ARG A 39 -4.81 -1.27 9.12
N SER A 40 -5.55 -2.28 9.58
CA SER A 40 -6.84 -2.07 10.26
C SER A 40 -6.66 -1.39 11.60
N ARG A 41 -7.54 -0.43 11.90
CA ARG A 41 -7.63 0.19 13.23
C ARG A 41 -8.36 -0.68 14.25
N SER A 42 -9.09 -1.68 13.77
CA SER A 42 -9.83 -2.65 14.57
C SER A 42 -9.24 -4.05 14.42
N TYR A 43 -7.92 -4.16 14.29
CA TYR A 43 -7.23 -5.46 14.18
C TYR A 43 -7.69 -6.38 15.34
N PRO A 44 -8.09 -7.64 15.07
CA PRO A 44 -7.85 -8.43 13.84
C PRO A 44 -8.91 -8.28 12.73
N TRP A 45 -9.96 -7.49 12.93
CA TRP A 45 -11.06 -7.36 11.97
C TRP A 45 -10.71 -6.43 10.80
N CYS A 46 -11.18 -6.75 9.60
CA CYS A 46 -11.01 -5.89 8.43
C CYS A 46 -11.95 -4.68 8.47
N ASP A 47 -11.39 -3.47 8.42
CA ASP A 47 -12.09 -2.18 8.35
C ASP A 47 -11.98 -1.53 6.96
N THR A 48 -11.66 -2.31 5.93
CA THR A 48 -11.34 -1.86 4.55
C THR A 48 -10.07 -1.03 4.39
N SER A 49 -9.23 -0.87 5.42
CA SER A 49 -7.95 -0.15 5.31
C SER A 49 -6.97 -0.76 4.30
N HIS A 50 -7.22 -1.99 3.84
CA HIS A 50 -6.48 -2.58 2.73
C HIS A 50 -6.60 -1.78 1.43
N ARG A 51 -7.73 -1.07 1.22
CA ARG A 51 -8.04 -0.30 0.00
C ARG A 51 -7.39 1.08 -0.06
N ARG A 52 -6.78 1.56 1.03
CA ARG A 52 -6.17 2.89 1.05
C ARG A 52 -5.09 2.96 -0.01
N ARG A 53 -5.28 3.82 -1.01
CA ARG A 53 -4.27 4.16 -2.01
C ARG A 53 -3.22 5.06 -1.34
N PRO A 54 -1.91 4.87 -1.61
CA PRO A 54 -0.90 5.82 -1.16
C PRO A 54 -1.28 7.21 -1.66
N ARG A 55 -1.08 8.23 -0.81
CA ARG A 55 -1.21 9.62 -1.25
C ARG A 55 -0.17 9.85 -2.35
N PRO A 56 -0.54 10.42 -3.52
CA PRO A 56 0.47 10.87 -4.45
C PRO A 56 1.32 11.93 -3.72
N GLY A 57 2.59 11.62 -3.44
CA GLY A 57 3.51 12.53 -2.75
C GLY A 57 4.38 11.93 -1.63
N GLN A 58 4.23 10.65 -1.26
CA GLN A 58 5.22 9.96 -0.41
C GLN A 58 5.91 8.87 -1.24
N GLY A 59 6.78 9.33 -2.13
CA GLY A 59 7.54 8.56 -3.10
C GLY A 59 8.66 9.42 -3.67
N ARG A 60 9.57 9.82 -2.78
CA ARG A 60 10.95 10.24 -3.04
C ARG A 60 11.65 9.70 -1.80
N ASP A 61 11.98 8.42 -1.77
CA ASP A 61 13.37 7.98 -1.94
C ASP A 61 13.45 6.69 -2.78
N ALA A 62 13.41 6.86 -4.10
CA ALA A 62 13.82 5.95 -5.18
C ALA A 62 13.32 6.63 -6.47
N GLU A 63 14.11 7.07 -7.45
CA GLU A 63 15.44 6.66 -7.88
C GLU A 63 15.88 7.64 -9.00
N THR A 64 17.17 7.99 -9.03
CA THR A 64 18.00 8.31 -10.22
C THR A 64 17.94 9.67 -10.96
N ALA A 65 19.16 10.18 -11.19
CA ALA A 65 19.65 11.13 -12.20
C ALA A 65 19.42 12.63 -11.97
N ALA A 66 20.35 13.26 -11.26
CA ALA A 66 20.62 14.70 -11.41
C ALA A 66 22.12 14.94 -11.47
N ASP A 67 22.72 14.69 -12.64
CA ASP A 67 23.94 15.35 -13.09
C ASP A 67 23.80 15.59 -14.59
N VAL A 68 23.03 16.62 -14.95
CA VAL A 68 23.13 17.27 -16.26
C VAL A 68 23.37 18.74 -16.00
N PRO A 69 24.62 19.25 -16.09
CA PRO A 69 24.84 20.67 -16.07
C PRO A 69 24.32 21.27 -17.38
N ALA A 70 23.49 22.30 -17.23
CA ALA A 70 23.13 23.20 -18.32
C ALA A 70 24.31 24.13 -18.61
N ASP A 71 24.70 24.25 -19.88
CA ASP A 71 25.19 25.54 -20.38
C ASP A 71 24.84 25.75 -21.87
N SER A 72 23.85 26.62 -22.04
CA SER A 72 23.64 27.69 -23.02
C SER A 72 24.46 27.74 -24.34
N GLY A 73 23.74 27.82 -25.48
CA GLY A 73 24.25 28.31 -26.77
C GLY A 73 24.52 29.83 -26.76
N PRO A 74 25.01 30.44 -27.88
CA PRO A 74 24.20 30.75 -29.08
C PRO A 74 25.03 30.58 -30.39
N GLY A 75 24.58 30.71 -31.64
CA GLY A 75 23.36 31.14 -32.32
C GLY A 75 23.66 31.16 -33.84
N GLU A 76 22.61 31.05 -34.67
CA GLU A 76 22.40 31.68 -36.00
C GLU A 76 23.59 31.76 -36.99
N GLY A 77 23.58 31.30 -38.24
CA GLY A 77 22.49 31.13 -39.19
C GLY A 77 22.96 31.63 -40.57
N THR A 78 22.48 30.99 -41.63
CA THR A 78 22.54 31.37 -43.06
C THR A 78 23.78 30.98 -43.86
N GLY A 79 23.54 30.09 -44.83
CA GLY A 79 24.43 29.86 -45.96
C GLY A 79 24.17 30.87 -47.08
N THR A 80 25.15 31.01 -47.97
CA THR A 80 24.97 31.46 -49.35
C THR A 80 26.12 30.90 -50.20
N ARG A 81 25.73 30.10 -51.21
CA ARG A 81 26.45 29.58 -52.40
C ARG A 81 27.67 28.68 -52.22
#